data_AF-X1QPX1-F1
#
_entry.id   AF-X1QPX1-F1
#
_cell.length_a   1.000
_cell.length_b   1.000
_cell.length_c   1.000
_cell.angle_alpha   90.00
_cell.angle_beta   90.00
_cell.angle_gamma   90.00
#
_symmetry.space_group_name_H-M   'P 1'
#
loop_
_entity.id
_entity.type
_entity.pdbx_description
1 polymer ?
#
loop_
_entity_poly.entity_id
_entity_poly.type
_entity_poly.pdbx_seq_one_letter_code
_entity_poly.pdbx_strand_id
1 'polypeptide(L)' 'KSKNISEIPISEIDIVITLCGDAAERCPIFPGKVKRIHWELEDPAKAQGSEEENTQAFRKVRDKIKSYMEN' A
#
# COMPACT_ATOMS: atom_id res chain seq x y z
N LYS A 1 4.50 -13.99 -4.08
CA LYS A 1 3.13 -14.22 -4.61
C LYS A 1 2.17 -13.33 -3.84
N SER A 2 1.11 -12.82 -4.49
CA SER A 2 0.03 -12.10 -3.81
C SER A 2 -0.71 -13.02 -2.85
N LYS A 3 -1.24 -12.47 -1.76
CA LYS A 3 -2.06 -13.15 -0.75
C LYS A 3 -3.18 -12.23 -0.28
N ASN A 4 -4.33 -12.79 0.07
CA ASN A 4 -5.40 -12.07 0.75
C ASN A 4 -5.05 -11.87 2.23
N ILE A 5 -5.59 -10.81 2.85
CA ILE A 5 -5.40 -10.56 4.29
C ILE A 5 -5.96 -11.68 5.17
N SER A 6 -7.02 -12.37 4.72
CA SER A 6 -7.61 -13.50 5.44
C SER A 6 -6.67 -14.70 5.56
N GLU A 7 -5.62 -14.77 4.74
CA GLU A 7 -4.62 -15.83 4.74
C GLU A 7 -3.44 -15.53 5.69
N ILE A 8 -3.42 -14.36 6.33
CA ILE A 8 -2.31 -13.90 7.17
C ILE A 8 -2.74 -13.95 8.64
N PRO A 9 -1.95 -14.57 9.53
CA PRO A 9 -2.24 -14.56 10.96
C PRO A 9 -2.09 -13.14 11.53
N ILE A 10 -3.21 -12.46 11.72
CA ILE A 10 -3.24 -11.05 12.15
C ILE A 10 -2.67 -10.81 13.56
N SER A 11 -2.58 -11.86 14.38
CA SER A 11 -2.05 -11.81 15.75
C SER A 11 -0.54 -11.55 15.84
N GLU A 12 0.18 -11.71 14.73
CA GLU A 12 1.64 -11.53 14.67
C GLU A 12 2.06 -10.20 14.00
N ILE A 13 1.10 -9.30 13.73
CA ILE A 13 1.35 -8.08 12.99
C ILE A 13 1.59 -6.91 13.95
N ASP A 14 2.80 -6.36 13.94
CA ASP A 14 3.13 -5.15 14.71
C ASP A 14 2.73 -3.84 14.00
N ILE A 15 2.85 -3.82 12.66
CA ILE A 15 2.64 -2.63 11.84
C ILE A 15 1.81 -2.99 10.61
N VAL A 16 0.77 -2.19 10.34
CA VAL A 16 -0.02 -2.25 9.12
C VAL A 16 0.17 -0.95 8.36
N ILE A 17 0.62 -1.07 7.11
CA ILE A 17 0.76 0.06 6.18
C ILE A 17 -0.27 -0.11 5.07
N THR A 18 -1.23 0.82 4.98
CA THR A 18 -2.20 0.87 3.89
C THR A 18 -1.76 1.87 2.83
N LEU A 19 -1.83 1.47 1.55
CA LEU A 19 -1.20 2.21 0.44
C LEU A 19 -2.19 3.05 -0.40
N CYS A 20 -3.49 2.80 -0.31
CA CYS A 20 -4.50 3.60 -1.00
C CYS A 20 -5.73 3.77 -0.10
N GLY A 21 -6.56 4.80 -0.35
CA GLY A 21 -7.72 5.10 0.49
C GLY A 21 -8.69 3.91 0.59
N ASP A 22 -8.90 3.20 -0.51
CA ASP A 22 -9.70 1.98 -0.56
C ASP A 22 -9.14 0.86 0.36
N ALA A 23 -7.82 0.69 0.40
CA ALA A 23 -7.18 -0.26 1.31
C ALA A 23 -7.28 0.19 2.77
N ALA A 24 -7.32 1.50 3.05
CA ALA A 24 -7.53 2.03 4.39
C ALA A 24 -8.93 1.72 4.91
N GLU A 25 -9.96 1.86 4.06
CA GLU A 25 -11.37 1.61 4.41
C GLU A 25 -11.70 0.12 4.54
N ARG A 26 -11.14 -0.73 3.67
CA ARG A 26 -11.44 -2.18 3.65
C ARG A 26 -10.56 -2.99 4.60
N CYS A 27 -9.52 -2.40 5.19
CA CYS A 27 -8.65 -3.12 6.10
C CYS A 27 -9.38 -3.50 7.39
N PRO A 28 -9.33 -4.78 7.79
CA PRO A 28 -9.98 -5.23 9.01
C PRO A 28 -9.42 -4.51 10.25
N ILE A 29 -10.17 -4.60 11.35
CA ILE A 29 -9.68 -4.18 12.66
C ILE A 29 -8.67 -5.24 13.13
N PHE A 30 -7.45 -4.82 13.40
CA PHE A 30 -6.41 -5.68 13.95
C PHE A 30 -6.50 -5.64 15.47
N PRO A 31 -6.69 -6.79 16.15
CA PRO A 31 -6.75 -6.84 17.61
C PRO A 31 -5.36 -6.55 18.21
N GLY A 32 -5.32 -5.78 19.31
CA GLY A 32 -4.08 -5.45 20.02
C GLY A 32 -3.46 -4.09 19.65
N LYS A 33 -2.21 -3.87 20.03
CA LYS A 33 -1.48 -2.60 19.80
C LYS A 33 -0.79 -2.60 18.44
N VAL A 34 -1.56 -2.69 17.36
CA VAL A 34 -1.00 -2.65 16.01
C VAL A 34 -0.84 -1.19 15.56
N LYS A 35 0.37 -0.80 15.16
CA LYS A 35 0.62 0.54 14.61
C LYS A 35 0.06 0.60 13.19
N ARG A 36 -0.92 1.49 12.97
CA ARG A 36 -1.49 1.74 11.64
C ARG A 36 -0.84 2.97 11.02
N ILE A 37 -0.33 2.82 9.80
CA ILE A 37 0.24 3.89 9.00
C ILE A 37 -0.51 3.90 7.68
N HIS A 38 -0.93 5.09 7.24
CA HIS A 38 -1.49 5.26 5.91
C HIS A 38 -0.52 6.04 5.04
N TRP A 39 -0.09 5.43 3.95
CA TRP A 39 0.62 6.10 2.87
C TRP A 39 -0.37 6.31 1.73
N GLU A 40 -0.68 7.56 1.44
CA GLU A 40 -1.57 7.91 0.35
C GLU A 40 -0.81 7.83 -0.97
N LEU A 41 -1.03 6.75 -1.72
CA LEU A 41 -0.44 6.52 -3.03
C LEU A 41 -1.53 6.39 -4.09
N GLU A 42 -1.25 6.98 -5.25
CA GLU A 42 -2.02 6.76 -6.47
C GLU A 42 -1.77 5.33 -6.98
N ASP A 43 -2.81 4.67 -7.50
CA ASP A 43 -2.66 3.34 -8.11
C ASP A 43 -2.07 3.47 -9.52
N PRO A 44 -0.81 3.07 -9.76
CA PRO A 44 -0.17 3.25 -11.06
C PRO A 44 -0.80 2.35 -12.13
N ALA A 45 -1.53 1.29 -11.76
CA ALA A 45 -2.23 0.44 -12.71
C ALA A 45 -3.48 1.12 -13.31
N LYS A 46 -3.96 2.21 -12.70
CA LYS A 46 -5.05 3.02 -13.24
C LYS A 46 -4.58 4.09 -14.22
N ALA A 47 -3.27 4.31 -14.36
CA ALA A 47 -2.73 5.23 -15.33
C ALA A 47 -3.26 4.92 -16.74
N GLN A 48 -3.66 5.96 -17.45
CA GLN A 48 -4.14 5.87 -18.83
C GLN A 48 -3.16 6.65 -19.71
N GLY A 49 -2.82 6.10 -20.87
CA GLY A 49 -1.88 6.74 -21.79
C GLY A 49 -0.95 5.74 -22.45
N SER A 50 0.14 6.25 -22.98
CA SER A 50 1.22 5.47 -23.60
C SER A 50 1.95 4.58 -22.59
N GLU A 51 2.69 3.60 -23.09
CA GLU A 51 3.53 2.73 -22.27
C GLU A 51 4.57 3.53 -21.45
N GLU A 52 5.11 4.61 -22.01
CA GLU A 52 6.04 5.49 -21.31
C GLU A 52 5.33 6.23 -20.16
N GLU A 53 4.14 6.78 -20.38
CA GLU A 53 3.37 7.45 -19.33
C GLU A 53 2.99 6.50 -18.19
N ASN A 54 2.57 5.27 -18.53
CA ASN A 54 2.31 4.23 -17.55
C ASN A 54 3.58 3.89 -16.76
N THR A 55 4.71 3.67 -17.46
CA THR A 55 6.00 3.38 -16.82
C THR A 55 6.42 4.50 -15.87
N GLN A 56 6.24 5.76 -16.25
CA GLN A 56 6.53 6.91 -15.40
C GLN A 56 5.63 6.96 -14.17
N ALA A 57 4.34 6.61 -14.30
CA ALA A 57 3.43 6.50 -13.15
C ALA A 57 3.93 5.45 -12.13
N PHE A 58 4.35 4.26 -12.59
CA PHE A 58 4.96 3.24 -11.73
C PHE A 58 6.24 3.74 -11.05
N ARG A 59 7.12 4.43 -11.78
CA ARG A 59 8.36 5.00 -11.22
C ARG A 59 8.07 6.03 -10.13
N LYS A 60 7.12 6.95 -10.37
CA LYS A 60 6.70 7.96 -9.39
C LYS A 60 6.20 7.32 -8.09
N VAL A 61 5.34 6.31 -8.17
CA VAL A 61 4.81 5.62 -6.99
C VAL A 61 5.91 4.86 -6.24
N ARG A 62 6.79 4.16 -6.95
CA ARG A 62 7.96 3.48 -6.37
C ARG A 62 8.84 4.47 -5.60
N ASP A 63 9.14 5.62 -6.19
CA ASP A 63 10.02 6.62 -5.58
C ASP A 63 9.36 7.28 -4.36
N LYS A 64 8.02 7.43 -4.39
CA LYS A 64 7.26 7.87 -3.23
C LYS A 64 7.32 6.86 -2.08
N ILE A 65 7.15 5.56 -2.35
CA ILE A 65 7.34 4.49 -1.34
C ILE A 65 8.74 4.56 -0.74
N LYS A 66 9.77 4.72 -1.58
CA LYS A 66 11.16 4.88 -1.13
C LYS A 66 11.30 6.05 -0.16
N SER A 67 10.74 7.22 -0.49
CA SER A 67 10.79 8.39 0.40
C SER A 67 10.14 8.15 1.76
N TYR A 68 9.09 7.32 1.86
CA TYR A 68 8.47 7.00 3.13
C TYR A 68 9.30 6.04 3.99
N MET A 69 10.13 5.20 3.36
CA MET A 69 11.00 4.24 4.06
C MET A 69 12.29 4.87 4.57
N GLU A 70 12.75 5.96 3.95
CA GLU A 70 14.00 6.65 4.28
C GLU A 70 13.84 7.75 5.35
N ASN A 71 12.62 7.97 5.86
CA ASN A 71 12.30 8.90 6.96
C ASN A 71 11.95 8.14 8.24
#